data_AF-A0A3B8JPG3-F1
#
_entry.id   AF-A0A3B8JPG3-F1
#
_cell.length_a   1.000
_cell.length_b   1.000
_cell.length_c   1.000
_cell.angle_alpha   90.00
_cell.angle_beta   90.00
_cell.angle_gamma   90.00
#
_symmetry.space_group_name_H-M   'P 1'
#
loop_
_entity.id
_entity.type
_entity.pdbx_description
1 polymer ?
#
loop_
_entity_poly.entity_id
_entity_poly.type
_entity_poly.pdbx_seq_one_letter_code
_entity_poly.pdbx_strand_id
1 'polypeptide(L)'
;GFLRLHDIFNLNLPAELIVLSACQTGLVGLDEQGEIQQEVKGEGLMGLTRGFMYAGAKRVVVSLWSVKDVATAELMNKFYQQMLRKGVNPVAALRA
;
A
#
# COMPACT_ATOMS: atom_id res chain seq x y z
N GLY A 1 -2.36 10.97 13.02
CA GLY A 1 -2.87 9.82 13.77
C GLY A 1 -2.33 8.55 13.14
N PHE A 2 -2.18 7.48 13.91
CA PHE A 2 -1.67 6.19 13.43
C PHE A 2 -2.83 5.18 13.34
N LEU A 3 -2.81 4.33 12.33
CA LEU A 3 -3.77 3.23 12.14
C LEU A 3 -2.99 1.92 12.25
N ARG A 4 -3.31 1.11 13.26
CA ARG A 4 -2.63 -0.17 13.50
C ARG A 4 -3.41 -1.30 12.85
N LEU A 5 -2.80 -2.47 12.71
CA LEU A 5 -3.43 -3.58 12.01
C LEU A 5 -4.71 -4.05 12.70
N HIS A 6 -4.72 -4.10 14.04
CA HIS A 6 -5.94 -4.46 14.77
C HIS A 6 -7.07 -3.45 14.58
N ASP A 7 -6.76 -2.16 14.37
CA ASP A 7 -7.75 -1.14 14.05
C ASP A 7 -8.38 -1.46 12.68
N ILE A 8 -7.57 -1.88 11.69
CA ILE A 8 -8.02 -2.23 10.34
C ILE A 8 -8.94 -3.45 10.34
N PHE A 9 -8.63 -4.49 11.11
CA PHE A 9 -9.48 -5.69 11.18
C PHE A 9 -10.90 -5.41 11.68
N ASN A 10 -11.09 -4.33 12.42
CA ASN A 10 -12.38 -3.91 12.95
C ASN A 10 -13.09 -2.85 12.08
N LEU A 11 -12.50 -2.47 10.94
CA LEU A 11 -13.11 -1.56 9.98
C LEU A 11 -14.05 -2.32 9.04
N ASN A 12 -15.18 -1.70 8.71
CA ASN A 12 -15.98 -2.03 7.54
C ASN A 12 -15.64 -1.03 6.43
N LEU A 13 -14.73 -1.39 5.54
CA LEU A 13 -14.17 -0.54 4.48
C LEU A 13 -14.37 -1.21 3.11
N PRO A 14 -15.58 -1.16 2.53
CA PRO A 14 -15.89 -1.72 1.21
C PRO A 14 -15.33 -0.84 0.08
N ALA A 15 -13.99 -0.78 -0.02
CA ALA A 15 -13.29 0.02 -1.01
C ALA A 15 -13.02 -0.77 -2.30
N GLU A 16 -13.26 -0.15 -3.45
CA GLU A 16 -12.96 -0.74 -4.76
C GLU A 16 -11.44 -0.88 -5.03
N LEU A 17 -10.66 -0.03 -4.38
CA LEU A 17 -9.20 0.03 -4.44
C LEU A 17 -8.64 0.75 -3.21
N ILE A 18 -7.62 0.18 -2.58
CA ILE A 18 -6.75 0.84 -1.59
C ILE A 18 -5.35 0.90 -2.16
N VAL A 19 -4.68 2.05 -2.04
CA VAL A 19 -3.28 2.24 -2.44
C VAL A 19 -2.47 2.53 -1.19
N LEU A 20 -1.54 1.63 -0.87
CA LEU A 20 -0.58 1.78 0.21
C LEU A 20 0.73 2.30 -0.37
N SER A 21 0.95 3.61 -0.23
CA SER A 21 2.23 4.25 -0.53
C SER A 21 3.15 4.07 0.67
N ALA A 22 3.83 2.95 0.71
CA ALA A 22 4.81 2.63 1.74
C ALA A 22 6.19 3.15 1.34
N CYS A 23 6.61 4.24 1.98
CA CYS A 23 8.03 4.54 2.09
C CYS A 23 8.62 3.52 3.08
N GLN A 24 9.56 2.69 2.65
CA GLN A 24 10.40 1.84 3.53
C GLN A 24 9.74 0.64 4.26
N THR A 25 8.43 0.38 4.15
CA THR A 25 7.76 -0.70 4.95
C THR A 25 8.08 -2.14 4.54
N GLY A 26 9.02 -2.36 3.60
CA GLY A 26 9.46 -3.68 3.14
C GLY A 26 10.86 -4.06 3.63
N LEU A 27 11.62 -3.12 4.21
CA LEU A 27 12.92 -3.41 4.78
C LEU A 27 12.71 -3.75 6.25
N VAL A 28 13.25 -4.88 6.70
CA VAL A 28 13.79 -4.97 8.06
C VAL A 28 14.90 -3.92 8.11
N GLY A 29 14.51 -2.69 8.37
CA GLY A 29 15.38 -1.53 8.34
C GLY A 29 16.00 -1.36 9.70
N LEU A 30 17.24 -0.89 9.72
CA LEU A 30 17.72 -0.20 10.89
C LEU A 30 16.87 1.09 11.04
N ASP A 31 16.53 1.51 12.25
CA ASP A 31 15.98 2.84 12.48
C ASP A 31 17.04 3.91 12.11
N GLU A 32 16.69 5.19 12.24
CA GLU A 32 17.62 6.30 11.95
C GLU A 32 18.89 6.25 12.84
N GLN A 33 18.86 5.44 13.90
CA GLN A 33 19.91 5.24 14.89
C GLN A 33 20.72 3.96 14.66
N GLY A 34 20.39 3.15 13.66
CA GLY A 34 21.11 1.92 13.37
C GLY A 34 20.59 0.69 14.13
N GLU A 35 19.44 0.74 14.80
CA GLU A 35 18.87 -0.38 15.55
C GLU A 35 17.87 -1.17 14.72
N ILE A 36 17.84 -2.50 14.88
CA ILE A 36 16.90 -3.35 14.14
C ILE A 36 15.47 -2.94 14.49
N GLN A 37 14.74 -2.39 13.51
CA GLN A 37 13.31 -2.19 13.65
C GLN A 37 12.66 -3.56 13.78
N GLN A 38 12.13 -3.85 14.96
CA GLN A 38 11.35 -5.05 15.18
C GLN A 38 10.06 -4.93 14.34
N GLU A 39 9.96 -5.72 13.27
CA GLU A 39 8.66 -5.95 12.65
C GLU A 39 7.74 -6.55 13.72
N VAL A 40 6.65 -5.85 14.04
CA VAL A 40 5.57 -6.47 14.80
C VAL A 40 5.09 -7.66 13.97
N LYS A 41 5.31 -8.88 14.50
CA LYS A 41 4.97 -10.12 13.78
C LYS A 41 3.51 -10.06 13.32
N GLY A 42 3.32 -9.99 12.02
CA GLY A 42 2.00 -9.95 11.41
C GLY A 42 1.48 -8.55 11.06
N GLU A 43 2.14 -7.44 11.42
CA GLU A 43 1.79 -6.07 11.00
C GLU A 43 2.66 -5.50 9.87
N GLY A 44 3.61 -6.29 9.37
CA GLY A 44 4.35 -5.94 8.14
C GLY A 44 3.43 -5.78 6.94
N LEU A 45 4.00 -5.42 5.79
CA LEU A 45 3.25 -5.10 4.57
C LEU A 45 2.21 -6.15 4.15
N MET A 46 2.55 -7.42 4.32
CA MET A 46 1.65 -8.56 4.07
C MET A 46 0.48 -8.60 5.05
N GLY A 47 0.72 -8.24 6.31
CA GLY A 47 -0.28 -8.10 7.35
C GLY A 47 -1.29 -7.02 7.04
N LEU A 48 -0.81 -5.81 6.71
CA LEU A 48 -1.65 -4.69 6.30
C LEU A 48 -2.49 -5.02 5.07
N THR A 49 -1.87 -5.63 4.05
CA THR A 49 -2.57 -6.04 2.82
C THR A 49 -3.72 -7.00 3.16
N ARG A 50 -3.49 -7.99 4.02
CA ARG A 50 -4.54 -8.92 4.47
C ARG A 50 -5.60 -8.23 5.31
N GLY A 51 -5.22 -7.34 6.22
CA GLY A 51 -6.15 -6.59 7.06
C GLY A 51 -7.12 -5.76 6.21
N PHE A 52 -6.62 -5.04 5.21
CA PHE A 52 -7.46 -4.26 4.32
C PHE A 52 -8.38 -5.10 3.43
N MET A 53 -7.90 -6.24 2.93
CA MET A 53 -8.76 -7.19 2.22
C MET A 53 -9.86 -7.73 3.14
N TYR A 54 -9.53 -8.06 4.39
CA TYR A 54 -10.51 -8.52 5.39
C TYR A 54 -11.55 -7.44 5.71
N ALA A 55 -11.13 -6.18 5.79
CA ALA A 55 -12.03 -5.04 6.00
C ALA A 55 -12.99 -4.79 4.82
N GLY A 56 -12.85 -5.51 3.69
CA GLY A 56 -13.76 -5.42 2.55
C GLY A 56 -13.18 -4.75 1.30
N ALA A 57 -11.87 -4.45 1.28
CA ALA A 57 -11.24 -3.90 0.09
C ALA A 57 -11.14 -4.95 -1.03
N LYS A 58 -11.63 -4.63 -2.23
CA LYS A 58 -11.57 -5.56 -3.38
C LYS A 58 -10.16 -5.71 -3.95
N ARG A 59 -9.36 -4.64 -3.87
CA ARG A 59 -8.00 -4.58 -4.43
C ARG A 59 -7.12 -3.71 -3.55
N VAL A 60 -5.88 -4.15 -3.33
CA VAL A 60 -4.85 -3.38 -2.62
C VAL A 60 -3.62 -3.28 -3.52
N VAL A 61 -3.17 -2.07 -3.82
CA VAL A 61 -1.92 -1.78 -4.52
C VAL A 61 -0.91 -1.31 -3.50
N VAL A 62 0.33 -1.79 -3.61
CA VAL A 62 1.37 -1.57 -2.62
C VAL A 62 2.68 -1.23 -3.31
N SER A 63 3.33 -0.14 -2.92
CA SER A 63 4.71 0.16 -3.30
C SER A 63 5.67 -0.62 -2.40
N LEU A 64 6.43 -1.57 -2.96
CA LEU A 64 7.26 -2.48 -2.17
C LEU A 64 8.54 -1.84 -1.61
N TRP A 65 9.03 -0.74 -2.18
CA TRP A 65 10.30 -0.10 -1.79
C TRP A 65 10.28 1.40 -2.12
N SER A 66 11.23 2.15 -1.57
CA SER A 66 11.52 3.55 -1.95
C SER A 66 12.05 3.61 -3.39
N VAL A 67 11.19 3.33 -4.36
CA VAL A 67 11.52 3.46 -5.78
C VAL A 67 11.44 4.94 -6.11
N LYS A 68 12.60 5.53 -6.44
CA LYS A 68 12.82 6.91 -6.90
C LYS A 68 11.53 7.71 -7.10
N ASP A 69 11.28 8.67 -6.21
CA ASP A 69 10.03 9.41 -6.10
C ASP A 69 9.45 9.87 -7.44
N VAL A 70 10.31 10.30 -8.38
CA VAL A 70 9.90 10.76 -9.71
C VAL A 70 9.29 9.64 -10.56
N ALA A 71 9.92 8.46 -10.63
CA ALA A 71 9.43 7.36 -11.45
C ALA A 71 8.12 6.78 -10.90
N THR A 72 8.01 6.68 -9.57
CA THR A 72 6.78 6.26 -8.90
C THR A 72 5.68 7.30 -9.09
N ALA A 73 6.00 8.59 -8.99
CA ALA A 73 5.03 9.67 -9.24
C ALA A 73 4.52 9.64 -10.69
N GLU A 74 5.39 9.43 -11.68
CA GLU A 74 5.00 9.29 -13.08
C GLU A 74 4.11 8.06 -13.31
N LEU A 75 4.50 6.90 -12.76
CA LEU A 75 3.70 5.68 -12.82
C LEU A 75 2.31 5.88 -12.21
N MET A 76 2.25 6.45 -11.00
CA MET A 76 0.99 6.70 -10.31
C MET A 76 0.14 7.73 -11.04
N ASN A 77 0.75 8.76 -11.65
CA ASN A 77 0.03 9.71 -12.50
C ASN A 77 -0.64 9.01 -13.68
N LYS A 78 0.11 8.16 -14.41
CA LYS A 78 -0.45 7.39 -15.52
C LYS A 78 -1.54 6.44 -15.05
N PHE A 79 -1.29 5.70 -13.97
CA PHE A 79 -2.24 4.79 -13.34
C PHE A 79 -3.58 5.49 -13.02
N TYR A 80 -3.53 6.62 -12.33
CA TYR A 80 -4.74 7.39 -11.99
C TYR A 80 -5.40 8.01 -13.22
N GLN A 81 -4.63 8.49 -14.21
CA GLN A 81 -5.21 8.98 -15.46
C GLN A 81 -5.97 7.88 -16.22
N GLN A 82 -5.40 6.68 -16.31
CA GLN A 82 -6.05 5.54 -16.97
C GLN A 82 -7.33 5.13 -16.22
N MET A 83 -7.29 5.11 -14.89
CA MET A 83 -8.44 4.71 -14.07
C MET A 83 -9.55 5.77 -14.06
N LEU A 84 -9.20 7.02 -13.74
CA LEU A 84 -10.19 8.09 -13.49
C LEU A 84 -10.71 8.73 -14.78
N ARG A 85 -9.89 8.81 -15.84
CA ARG A 85 -10.31 9.46 -17.10
C ARG A 85 -10.78 8.47 -18.15
N LYS A 86 -10.21 7.27 -18.19
CA LYS A 86 -10.55 6.25 -19.21
C LYS A 86 -11.37 5.08 -18.67
N GLY A 87 -11.65 5.04 -17.37
CA GLY A 87 -12.44 3.97 -16.75
C GLY A 87 -11.76 2.59 -16.80
N VAL A 88 -10.44 2.55 -17.02
CA VAL A 88 -9.70 1.29 -17.09
C VAL A 88 -9.63 0.69 -15.69
N ASN A 89 -9.82 -0.63 -15.56
CA ASN A 89 -9.73 -1.26 -14.25
C ASN A 89 -8.31 -1.09 -13.64
N PRO A 90 -8.16 -1.10 -12.30
CA PRO A 90 -6.86 -0.86 -11.66
C PRO A 90 -5.75 -1.83 -12.11
N VAL A 91 -6.09 -3.08 -12.37
CA VAL A 91 -5.13 -4.14 -12.73
C VAL A 91 -4.53 -3.91 -14.12
N ALA A 92 -5.33 -3.40 -15.06
CA ALA A 92 -4.88 -3.02 -16.40
C ALA A 92 -4.22 -1.64 -16.39
N ALA A 93 -4.73 -0.69 -15.60
CA ALA A 93 -4.15 0.65 -15.46
C ALA A 93 -2.70 0.63 -14.94
N LEU A 94 -2.35 -0.35 -14.10
CA LEU A 94 -0.99 -0.50 -13.57
C LEU A 94 0.01 -1.09 -14.58
N ARG A 95 -0.47 -1.72 -15.66
CA ARG A 95 0.37 -2.37 -16.70
C ARG A 95 0.57 -1.51 -17.94
N ALA A 96 -0.09 -0.34 -18.02
CA ALA A 96 -0.07 0.55 -19.17
C ALA A 96 1.11 1.52 -19.15
#